data_AF-A0ABD1QRT9-F1
#
_entry.id   AF-A0ABD1QRT9-F1
#
_cell.length_a   1.000
_cell.length_b   1.000
_cell.length_c   1.000
_cell.angle_alpha   90.00
_cell.angle_beta   90.00
_cell.angle_gamma   90.00
#
_symmetry.space_group_name_H-M   'P 1'
#
loop_
_entity.id
_entity.type
_entity.pdbx_description
1 polymer ?
#
loop_
_entity_poly.entity_id
_entity_poly.type
_entity_poly.pdbx_seq_one_letter_code
_entity_poly.pdbx_strand_id
1 'polypeptide(L)'
;MLENVWVLMHIHGFTKEPIHVAWSYASIWKAATEDERHRRRKANRDLAMEKLKAGDANAASEIFQRAVSITPPMAHQLVEILRSENIEFVVAPYEADAQLAYLSTLKVEEGGIAAVISEDSDLLAYSCPAIIFKMDRYGNGEEIILDKVLNAVGRVPSFQKFDKILFTGMCILAGCDFLASVPGIGIAKAYNLVSKYQNLDRVRTFFDEVKAG
;
A
#
# COMPACT_ATOMS: atom_id res chain seq x y z
N MET A 1 11.06 7.59 13.30
CA MET A 1 10.29 8.64 12.60
C MET A 1 9.00 7.99 12.11
N LEU A 2 7.87 8.71 12.13
CA LEU A 2 6.54 8.22 11.73
C LEU A 2 6.29 8.74 10.31
N GLU A 3 6.00 7.87 9.35
CA GLU A 3 6.16 8.22 7.92
C GLU A 3 4.93 8.04 7.05
N ASN A 4 3.90 7.29 7.45
CA ASN A 4 2.64 7.20 6.67
C ASN A 4 1.41 7.11 7.61
N VAL A 5 0.38 7.91 7.31
CA VAL A 5 -0.95 7.80 7.95
C VAL A 5 -1.81 6.91 7.08
N TRP A 6 -2.35 5.83 7.64
CA TRP A 6 -3.51 5.15 7.07
C TRP A 6 -4.64 5.24 8.10
N VAL A 7 -5.63 6.10 7.85
CA VAL A 7 -6.81 6.22 8.71
C VAL A 7 -7.87 5.28 8.17
N LEU A 8 -8.14 4.19 8.88
CA LEU A 8 -9.41 3.49 8.73
C LEU A 8 -10.47 4.39 9.38
N MET A 9 -11.16 5.22 8.58
CA MET A 9 -12.11 6.19 9.11
C MET A 9 -13.43 5.53 9.53
N HIS A 10 -13.90 5.90 10.72
CA HIS A 10 -15.25 5.66 11.17
C HIS A 10 -16.24 6.51 10.37
N ILE A 11 -16.96 5.88 9.44
CA ILE A 11 -18.15 6.49 8.83
C ILE A 11 -19.31 6.27 9.81
N HIS A 12 -19.71 7.36 10.47
CA HIS A 12 -20.92 7.39 11.28
C HIS A 12 -22.11 6.93 10.43
N GLY A 13 -22.66 5.75 10.74
CA GLY A 13 -23.94 5.27 10.20
C GLY A 13 -23.96 3.86 9.62
N PHE A 14 -22.82 3.16 9.46
CA PHE A 14 -22.80 1.92 8.67
C PHE A 14 -22.41 0.60 9.37
N THR A 15 -21.71 0.58 10.51
CA THR A 15 -21.34 -0.69 11.16
C THR A 15 -21.39 -0.64 12.69
N LYS A 16 -21.82 -1.74 13.31
CA LYS A 16 -21.73 -2.01 14.77
C LYS A 16 -20.38 -2.63 15.17
N GLU A 17 -19.43 -2.68 14.25
CA GLU A 17 -18.16 -3.40 14.41
C GLU A 17 -16.99 -2.42 14.56
N PRO A 18 -15.98 -2.77 15.38
CA PRO A 18 -14.84 -1.90 15.64
C PRO A 18 -14.03 -1.66 14.37
N ILE A 19 -13.60 -0.40 14.19
CA ILE A 19 -12.73 0.03 13.11
C ILE A 19 -11.33 0.15 13.70
N HIS A 20 -10.39 -0.63 13.16
CA HIS A 20 -9.00 -0.62 13.63
C HIS A 20 -8.16 0.27 12.71
N VAL A 21 -7.64 1.36 13.26
CA VAL A 21 -6.66 2.20 12.56
C VAL A 21 -5.26 1.62 12.76
N ALA A 22 -4.50 1.41 11.68
CA ALA A 22 -3.13 0.92 11.73
C ALA A 22 -2.12 2.01 11.35
N TRP A 23 -1.04 2.12 12.12
CA TRP A 23 0.05 3.09 11.90
C TRP A 23 1.41 2.41 11.84
N SER A 24 2.36 2.99 11.10
CA SER A 24 3.68 2.41 10.92
C SER A 24 4.82 3.18 11.57
N TYR A 25 5.78 2.43 12.12
CA TYR A 25 7.15 2.91 12.33
C TYR A 25 7.98 2.73 11.05
N ALA A 26 9.02 3.54 10.90
CA ALA A 26 9.97 3.42 9.79
C ALA A 26 10.55 1.99 9.67
N SER A 27 10.48 1.44 8.47
CA SER A 27 11.03 0.11 8.14
C SER A 27 12.43 0.25 7.54
N ILE A 28 13.41 -0.50 8.07
CA ILE A 28 14.78 -0.52 7.53
C ILE A 28 14.83 -0.94 6.06
N TRP A 29 13.88 -1.76 5.62
CA TRP A 29 13.80 -2.28 4.26
C TRP A 29 13.29 -1.24 3.25
N LYS A 30 12.65 -0.17 3.73
CA LYS A 30 12.21 0.97 2.91
C LYS A 30 13.08 2.21 3.10
N ALA A 31 14.22 2.12 3.82
CA ALA A 31 15.05 3.27 4.11
C ALA A 31 15.49 4.05 2.86
N ALA A 32 15.87 3.34 1.79
CA ALA A 32 16.23 3.99 0.52
C ALA A 32 15.04 4.68 -0.16
N THR A 33 13.87 4.04 -0.15
CA THR A 33 12.62 4.58 -0.68
C THR A 33 12.19 5.81 0.09
N GLU A 34 12.31 5.79 1.42
CA GLU A 34 11.94 6.92 2.25
C GLU A 34 12.92 8.07 2.16
N ASP A 35 14.23 7.80 2.08
CA ASP A 35 15.24 8.81 1.82
C ASP A 35 14.94 9.57 0.51
N GLU A 36 14.57 8.83 -0.53
CA GLU A 36 14.19 9.43 -1.81
C GLU A 36 12.90 10.25 -1.72
N ARG A 37 11.88 9.73 -1.03
CA ARG A 37 10.64 10.48 -0.75
C ARG A 37 10.95 11.76 0.03
N HIS A 38 11.81 11.70 1.04
CA HIS A 38 12.23 12.86 1.84
C HIS A 38 12.98 13.90 1.00
N ARG A 39 13.96 13.50 0.18
CA ARG A 39 14.67 14.41 -0.74
C ARG A 39 13.70 15.09 -1.70
N ARG A 40 12.79 14.33 -2.32
CA ARG A 40 11.79 14.85 -3.25
C ARG A 40 10.84 15.84 -2.58
N ARG A 41 10.35 15.55 -1.37
CA ARG A 41 9.49 16.46 -0.60
C ARG A 41 10.23 17.77 -0.26
N LYS A 42 11.50 17.69 0.14
CA LYS A 42 12.33 18.87 0.40
C LYS A 42 12.51 19.73 -0.84
N ALA A 43 12.89 19.12 -1.97
CA ALA A 43 13.04 19.83 -3.24
C ALA A 43 11.73 20.49 -3.70
N ASN A 44 10.60 19.78 -3.58
CA ASN A 44 9.28 20.35 -3.88
C ASN A 44 8.95 21.52 -2.96
N ARG A 45 9.26 21.44 -1.67
CA ARG A 45 9.03 22.53 -0.72
C ARG A 45 9.82 23.79 -1.10
N ASP A 46 11.10 23.63 -1.43
CA ASP A 46 11.97 24.74 -1.80
C ASP A 46 11.47 25.40 -3.10
N LEU A 47 11.10 24.59 -4.11
CA LEU A 47 10.52 25.06 -5.36
C LEU A 47 9.17 25.77 -5.16
N ALA A 48 8.28 25.22 -4.31
CA ALA A 48 7.00 25.84 -4.00
C ALA A 48 7.19 27.22 -3.33
N MET A 49 8.18 27.35 -2.45
CA MET A 49 8.54 28.62 -1.82
C MET A 49 9.05 29.66 -2.82
N GLU A 50 9.82 29.24 -3.83
CA GLU A 50 10.26 30.14 -4.91
C GLU A 50 9.07 30.67 -5.72
N LYS A 51 8.13 29.79 -6.10
CA LYS A 51 6.90 30.19 -6.81
C LYS A 51 6.04 31.14 -5.98
N LEU A 52 5.93 30.88 -4.68
CA LEU A 52 5.20 31.75 -3.76
C LEU A 52 5.84 33.14 -3.67
N LYS A 53 7.18 33.22 -3.56
CA LYS A 53 7.93 34.49 -3.56
C LYS A 53 7.78 35.26 -4.88
N ALA A 54 7.64 34.56 -5.99
CA ALA A 54 7.38 35.15 -7.30
C ALA A 54 5.93 35.63 -7.50
N GLY A 55 5.05 35.43 -6.51
CA GLY A 55 3.64 35.83 -6.56
C GLY A 55 2.70 34.82 -7.23
N ASP A 56 3.21 33.67 -7.66
CA ASP A 56 2.42 32.60 -8.28
C ASP A 56 1.91 31.62 -7.21
N ALA A 57 0.84 32.04 -6.52
CA ALA A 57 0.24 31.26 -5.44
C ALA A 57 -0.38 29.94 -5.92
N ASN A 58 -0.91 29.89 -7.15
CA ASN A 58 -1.54 28.70 -7.70
C ASN A 58 -0.51 27.61 -7.97
N ALA A 59 0.59 27.94 -8.66
CA ALA A 59 1.67 26.98 -8.89
C ALA A 59 2.34 26.55 -7.58
N ALA A 60 2.52 27.49 -6.63
CA ALA A 60 3.06 27.17 -5.32
C ALA A 60 2.18 26.16 -4.57
N SER A 61 0.86 26.35 -4.56
CA SER A 61 -0.10 25.47 -3.91
C SER A 61 -0.03 24.04 -4.45
N GLU A 62 0.02 23.87 -5.78
CA GLU A 62 0.12 22.55 -6.40
C GLU A 62 1.42 21.82 -5.99
N ILE A 63 2.54 22.55 -5.93
CA ILE A 63 3.83 21.97 -5.56
C ILE A 63 3.89 21.68 -4.06
N PHE A 64 3.29 22.52 -3.20
CA PHE A 64 3.19 22.26 -1.77
C PHE A 64 2.46 20.96 -1.46
N GLN A 65 1.40 20.61 -2.20
CA GLN A 65 0.71 19.33 -2.05
C GLN A 65 1.65 18.13 -2.25
N ARG A 66 2.64 18.25 -3.15
CA ARG A 66 3.66 17.22 -3.41
C ARG A 66 4.82 17.23 -2.41
N ALA A 67 4.86 18.20 -1.50
CA ALA A 67 5.88 18.38 -0.47
C ALA A 67 5.41 17.96 0.93
N VAL A 68 4.13 17.61 1.08
CA VAL A 68 3.55 17.22 2.37
C VAL A 68 4.25 15.98 2.92
N SER A 69 4.66 16.06 4.18
CA SER A 69 5.15 14.94 4.97
C SER A 69 4.27 14.82 6.20
N ILE A 70 3.86 13.61 6.51
CA ILE A 70 3.25 13.32 7.81
C ILE A 70 4.35 13.37 8.87
N THR A 71 4.06 14.01 10.00
CA THR A 71 5.01 14.14 11.11
C THR A 71 4.51 13.40 12.35
N PRO A 72 5.41 13.00 13.27
CA PRO A 72 5.00 12.37 14.52
C PRO A 72 4.00 13.18 15.35
N PRO A 73 4.11 14.52 15.46
CA PRO A 73 3.08 15.31 16.15
C PRO A 73 1.70 15.24 15.50
N MET A 74 1.60 15.21 14.17
CA MET A 74 0.32 15.05 13.46
C MET A 74 -0.32 13.69 13.76
N ALA A 75 0.50 12.63 13.77
CA ALA A 75 0.04 11.29 14.13
C ALA A 75 -0.46 11.24 15.57
N HIS A 76 0.27 11.87 16.49
CA HIS A 76 -0.12 11.94 17.91
C HIS A 76 -1.45 12.69 18.09
N GLN A 77 -1.66 13.81 17.40
CA GLN A 77 -2.93 14.54 17.42
C GLN A 77 -4.10 13.66 16.96
N LEU A 78 -3.91 12.85 15.91
CA LEU A 78 -4.94 11.91 15.49
C LEU A 78 -5.23 10.86 16.57
N VAL A 79 -4.19 10.29 17.20
CA VAL A 79 -4.35 9.30 18.27
C VAL A 79 -5.16 9.86 19.44
N GLU A 80 -4.93 11.11 19.84
CA GLU A 80 -5.71 11.75 20.91
C GLU A 80 -7.19 11.91 20.52
N ILE A 81 -7.48 12.25 19.26
CA ILE A 81 -8.86 12.32 18.74
C ILE A 81 -9.51 10.93 18.73
N LEU A 82 -8.81 9.90 18.26
CA LEU A 82 -9.34 8.53 18.24
C LEU A 82 -9.68 8.05 19.66
N ARG A 83 -8.84 8.37 20.65
CA ARG A 83 -9.11 8.09 22.06
C ARG A 83 -10.33 8.84 22.57
N SER A 84 -10.49 10.12 22.25
CA SER A 84 -11.66 10.90 22.72
C SER A 84 -12.98 10.41 22.11
N GLU A 85 -12.94 9.89 20.88
CA GLU A 85 -14.08 9.32 20.18
C GLU A 85 -14.33 7.82 20.52
N ASN A 86 -13.54 7.22 21.42
CA ASN A 86 -13.56 5.79 21.75
C ASN A 86 -13.42 4.87 20.52
N ILE A 87 -12.61 5.26 19.55
CA ILE A 87 -12.29 4.46 18.37
C ILE A 87 -11.06 3.59 18.69
N GLU A 88 -11.15 2.29 18.40
CA GLU A 88 -10.06 1.36 18.60
C GLU A 88 -8.94 1.57 17.56
N PHE A 89 -7.69 1.41 17.96
CA PHE A 89 -6.57 1.53 17.05
C PHE A 89 -5.39 0.67 17.51
N VAL A 90 -4.53 0.33 16.55
CA VAL A 90 -3.29 -0.38 16.78
C VAL A 90 -2.14 0.36 16.11
N VAL A 91 -1.01 0.44 16.79
CA VAL A 91 0.22 0.93 16.16
C VAL A 91 1.00 -0.31 15.74
N ALA A 92 1.16 -0.50 14.42
CA ALA A 92 1.96 -1.59 13.89
C ALA A 92 3.43 -1.40 14.32
N PRO A 93 4.13 -2.50 14.63
CA PRO A 93 5.55 -2.43 14.99
C PRO A 93 6.42 -1.93 13.83
N TYR A 94 6.00 -2.19 12.59
CA TYR A 94 6.64 -1.72 11.36
C TYR A 94 5.57 -1.25 10.38
N GLU A 95 5.24 -2.00 9.32
CA GLU A 95 4.31 -1.55 8.30
C GLU A 95 2.85 -1.82 8.66
N ALA A 96 1.99 -0.82 8.40
CA ALA A 96 0.56 -0.95 8.57
C ALA A 96 -0.01 -2.02 7.63
N ASP A 97 0.48 -2.13 6.38
CA ASP A 97 -0.02 -3.10 5.40
C ASP A 97 0.18 -4.54 5.86
N ALA A 98 1.36 -4.85 6.42
CA ALA A 98 1.66 -6.16 6.98
C ALA A 98 0.80 -6.47 8.22
N GLN A 99 0.57 -5.48 9.10
CA GLN A 99 -0.29 -5.64 10.27
C GLN A 99 -1.75 -5.88 9.87
N LEU A 100 -2.26 -5.10 8.91
CA LEU A 100 -3.62 -5.22 8.38
C LEU A 100 -3.82 -6.57 7.69
N ALA A 101 -2.85 -7.01 6.89
CA ALA A 101 -2.85 -8.34 6.29
C ALA A 101 -2.90 -9.44 7.36
N TYR A 102 -2.11 -9.34 8.43
CA TYR A 102 -2.15 -10.30 9.54
C TYR A 102 -3.53 -10.32 10.22
N LEU A 103 -4.07 -9.16 10.60
CA LEU A 103 -5.39 -9.06 11.23
C LEU A 103 -6.49 -9.65 10.34
N SER A 104 -6.37 -9.50 9.01
CA SER A 104 -7.33 -10.07 8.05
C SER A 104 -7.30 -11.60 7.95
N THR A 105 -6.29 -12.26 8.55
CA THR A 105 -6.22 -13.73 8.65
C THR A 105 -6.82 -14.28 9.94
N LEU A 106 -7.04 -13.44 10.94
CA LEU A 106 -7.61 -13.83 12.22
C LEU A 106 -9.14 -13.92 12.13
N LYS A 107 -9.74 -14.67 13.04
CA LYS A 107 -11.20 -14.67 13.21
C LYS A 107 -11.65 -13.43 13.98
N VAL A 108 -12.90 -13.00 13.79
CA VAL A 108 -13.45 -11.80 14.44
C VAL A 108 -13.38 -11.91 15.97
N GLU A 109 -13.65 -13.09 16.53
CA GLU A 109 -13.54 -13.35 17.97
C GLU A 109 -12.11 -13.25 18.54
N GLU A 110 -11.09 -13.29 17.68
CA GLU A 110 -9.67 -13.15 18.01
C GLU A 110 -9.13 -11.73 17.66
N GLY A 111 -10.02 -10.79 17.32
CA GLY A 111 -9.64 -9.43 16.89
C GLY A 111 -9.33 -9.33 15.40
N GLY A 112 -9.81 -10.27 14.60
CA GLY A 112 -9.72 -10.22 13.14
C GLY A 112 -10.64 -9.20 12.50
N ILE A 113 -10.27 -8.78 11.29
CA ILE A 113 -11.00 -7.77 10.51
C ILE A 113 -11.65 -8.39 9.27
N ALA A 114 -12.85 -7.90 8.92
CA ALA A 114 -13.59 -8.40 7.77
C ALA A 114 -13.03 -7.91 6.43
N ALA A 115 -12.53 -6.66 6.39
CA ALA A 115 -11.95 -6.04 5.21
C ALA A 115 -10.99 -4.92 5.60
N VAL A 116 -10.07 -4.58 4.70
CA VAL A 116 -9.16 -3.44 4.83
C VAL A 116 -9.62 -2.32 3.91
N ILE A 117 -9.64 -1.08 4.38
CA ILE A 117 -9.90 0.09 3.54
C ILE A 117 -8.58 0.81 3.33
N SER A 118 -8.13 0.88 2.10
CA SER A 118 -6.83 1.48 1.74
C SER A 118 -6.78 1.78 0.25
N GLU A 119 -5.96 2.77 -0.11
CA GLU A 119 -5.58 3.03 -1.50
C GLU A 119 -4.31 2.25 -1.91
N ASP A 120 -3.65 1.58 -0.96
CA ASP A 120 -2.42 0.85 -1.22
C ASP A 120 -2.68 -0.53 -1.83
N SER A 121 -2.23 -0.72 -3.06
CA SER A 121 -2.34 -2.00 -3.75
C SER A 121 -1.39 -3.08 -3.19
N ASP A 122 -0.38 -2.70 -2.38
CA ASP A 122 0.55 -3.65 -1.77
C ASP A 122 -0.18 -4.67 -0.87
N LEU A 123 -1.34 -4.31 -0.32
CA LEU A 123 -2.21 -5.21 0.44
C LEU A 123 -2.62 -6.47 -0.35
N LEU A 124 -2.73 -6.38 -1.68
CA LEU A 124 -2.97 -7.55 -2.53
C LEU A 124 -1.75 -8.48 -2.55
N ALA A 125 -0.53 -7.93 -2.60
CA ALA A 125 0.71 -8.69 -2.56
C ALA A 125 0.93 -9.34 -1.19
N TYR A 126 0.46 -8.70 -0.11
CA TYR A 126 0.36 -9.29 1.23
C TYR A 126 -0.76 -10.34 1.38
N SER A 127 -1.48 -10.65 0.31
CA SER A 127 -2.57 -11.63 0.30
C SER A 127 -3.77 -11.29 1.18
N CYS A 128 -4.04 -9.99 1.39
CA CYS A 128 -5.23 -9.54 2.11
C CYS A 128 -6.51 -10.06 1.40
N PRO A 129 -7.43 -10.76 2.11
CA PRO A 129 -8.57 -11.40 1.47
C PRO A 129 -9.58 -10.44 0.84
N ALA A 130 -9.88 -9.32 1.50
CA ALA A 130 -10.85 -8.33 1.08
C ALA A 130 -10.32 -6.92 1.33
N ILE A 131 -10.32 -6.08 0.29
CA ILE A 131 -9.86 -4.71 0.33
C ILE A 131 -10.90 -3.80 -0.32
N ILE A 132 -11.21 -2.67 0.30
CA ILE A 132 -12.08 -1.63 -0.23
C ILE A 132 -11.21 -0.45 -0.65
N PHE A 133 -11.14 -0.19 -1.94
CA PHE A 133 -10.44 0.94 -2.54
C PHE A 133 -11.39 2.11 -2.79
N LYS A 134 -10.85 3.33 -2.91
CA LYS A 134 -11.57 4.54 -3.31
C LYS A 134 -12.82 4.83 -2.49
N MET A 135 -12.79 4.52 -1.20
CA MET A 135 -13.94 4.79 -0.34
C MET A 135 -14.14 6.29 -0.18
N ASP A 136 -15.28 6.79 -0.63
CA ASP A 136 -15.65 8.19 -0.49
C ASP A 136 -16.15 8.52 0.93
N ARG A 137 -16.39 9.81 1.18
CA ARG A 137 -16.90 10.31 2.47
C ARG A 137 -18.32 9.82 2.82
N TYR A 138 -19.02 9.21 1.88
CA TYR A 138 -20.36 8.66 2.05
C TYR A 138 -20.34 7.13 2.23
N GLY A 139 -19.16 6.50 2.14
CA GLY A 139 -18.97 5.06 2.32
C GLY A 139 -19.08 4.24 1.04
N ASN A 140 -19.11 4.88 -0.13
CA ASN A 140 -19.09 4.16 -1.40
C ASN A 140 -17.64 3.87 -1.78
N GLY A 141 -17.31 2.60 -2.04
CA GLY A 141 -15.98 2.17 -2.46
C GLY A 141 -16.02 0.98 -3.42
N GLU A 142 -14.85 0.60 -3.93
CA GLU A 142 -14.64 -0.53 -4.82
C GLU A 142 -14.03 -1.71 -4.05
N GLU A 143 -14.82 -2.76 -3.83
CA GLU A 143 -14.34 -3.97 -3.15
C GLU A 143 -13.58 -4.90 -4.12
N ILE A 144 -12.40 -5.33 -3.70
CA ILE A 144 -11.65 -6.42 -4.31
C ILE A 144 -11.54 -7.57 -3.33
N ILE A 145 -12.07 -8.73 -3.71
CA ILE A 145 -11.90 -10.00 -3.00
C ILE A 145 -10.87 -10.82 -3.74
N LEU A 146 -9.71 -11.06 -3.11
CA LEU A 146 -8.56 -11.68 -3.75
C LEU A 146 -8.88 -13.07 -4.33
N ASP A 147 -9.65 -13.88 -3.60
CA ASP A 147 -10.04 -15.20 -4.09
C ASP A 147 -10.91 -15.13 -5.37
N LYS A 148 -11.80 -14.14 -5.46
CA LYS A 148 -12.60 -13.91 -6.68
C LYS A 148 -11.70 -13.47 -7.85
N VAL A 149 -10.65 -12.70 -7.58
CA VAL A 149 -9.68 -12.28 -8.61
C VAL A 149 -8.88 -13.48 -9.11
N LEU A 150 -8.35 -14.31 -8.21
CA LEU A 150 -7.56 -15.49 -8.57
C LEU A 150 -8.41 -16.53 -9.32
N ASN A 151 -9.67 -16.72 -8.94
CA ASN A 151 -10.55 -17.73 -9.54
C ASN A 151 -11.39 -17.23 -10.73
N ALA A 152 -11.27 -15.95 -11.12
CA ALA A 152 -12.10 -15.35 -12.17
C ALA A 152 -11.97 -16.08 -13.53
N VAL A 153 -13.09 -16.58 -14.04
CA VAL A 153 -13.18 -17.24 -15.36
C VAL A 153 -13.42 -16.19 -16.45
N GLY A 154 -12.75 -16.34 -17.60
CA GLY A 154 -13.00 -15.52 -18.79
C GLY A 154 -12.50 -14.07 -18.71
N ARG A 155 -11.64 -13.76 -17.73
CA ARG A 155 -10.97 -12.46 -17.62
C ARG A 155 -9.55 -12.52 -18.17
N VAL A 156 -9.08 -11.42 -18.76
CA VAL A 156 -7.70 -11.24 -19.22
C VAL A 156 -7.15 -9.97 -18.56
N PRO A 157 -6.02 -10.02 -17.83
CA PRO A 157 -5.24 -11.23 -17.51
C PRO A 157 -6.01 -12.23 -16.62
N SER A 158 -5.63 -13.51 -16.69
CA SER A 158 -6.23 -14.59 -15.89
C SER A 158 -5.24 -15.09 -14.84
N PHE A 159 -5.71 -15.20 -13.60
CA PHE A 159 -4.90 -15.64 -12.46
C PHE A 159 -5.28 -17.03 -11.96
N GLN A 160 -6.10 -17.80 -12.69
CA GLN A 160 -6.57 -19.13 -12.27
C GLN A 160 -5.46 -20.16 -12.03
N LYS A 161 -4.29 -19.89 -12.58
CA LYS A 161 -3.08 -20.69 -12.48
C LYS A 161 -2.08 -20.18 -11.45
N PHE A 162 -2.43 -19.09 -10.75
CA PHE A 162 -1.61 -18.44 -9.74
C PHE A 162 -2.14 -18.86 -8.37
N ASP A 163 -1.26 -19.41 -7.55
CA ASP A 163 -1.46 -19.38 -6.12
C ASP A 163 -1.00 -18.02 -5.56
N LYS A 164 -1.21 -17.82 -4.24
CA LYS A 164 -0.80 -16.59 -3.56
C LYS A 164 0.70 -16.31 -3.70
N ILE A 165 1.54 -17.35 -3.72
CA ILE A 165 3.01 -17.21 -3.81
C ILE A 165 3.40 -16.70 -5.21
N LEU A 166 2.82 -17.26 -6.26
CA LEU A 166 3.02 -16.80 -7.63
C LEU A 166 2.52 -15.38 -7.83
N PHE A 167 1.37 -15.03 -7.22
CA PHE A 167 0.84 -13.67 -7.26
C PHE A 167 1.77 -12.67 -6.57
N THR A 168 2.20 -12.94 -5.34
CA THR A 168 3.18 -12.11 -4.62
C THR A 168 4.50 -12.01 -5.40
N GLY A 169 4.99 -13.13 -5.95
CA GLY A 169 6.20 -13.14 -6.77
C GLY A 169 6.08 -12.28 -8.03
N MET A 170 4.91 -12.28 -8.68
CA MET A 170 4.62 -11.38 -9.79
C MET A 170 4.67 -9.91 -9.37
N CYS A 171 4.07 -9.55 -8.22
CA CYS A 171 4.12 -8.18 -7.68
C CYS A 171 5.57 -7.74 -7.40
N ILE A 172 6.37 -8.60 -6.77
CA ILE A 172 7.80 -8.33 -6.51
C ILE A 172 8.57 -8.12 -7.82
N LEU A 173 8.33 -8.96 -8.84
CA LEU A 173 8.98 -8.84 -10.15
C LEU A 173 8.58 -7.57 -10.91
N ALA A 174 7.36 -7.09 -10.71
CA ALA A 174 6.87 -5.84 -11.29
C ALA A 174 7.51 -4.60 -10.62
N GLY A 175 8.15 -4.78 -9.45
CA GLY A 175 8.74 -3.73 -8.62
C GLY A 175 7.92 -3.53 -7.35
N CYS A 176 8.62 -3.40 -6.22
CA CYS A 176 8.01 -3.09 -4.92
C CYS A 176 8.92 -2.16 -4.12
N ASP A 177 8.41 -1.61 -3.02
CA ASP A 177 9.16 -0.70 -2.16
C ASP A 177 10.40 -1.33 -1.48
N PHE A 178 10.50 -2.67 -1.45
CA PHE A 178 11.57 -3.41 -0.76
C PHE A 178 12.74 -3.80 -1.66
N LEU A 179 12.54 -3.89 -2.96
CA LEU A 179 13.54 -4.37 -3.91
C LEU A 179 13.49 -3.53 -5.19
N ALA A 180 14.67 -3.12 -5.67
CA ALA A 180 14.77 -2.46 -6.96
C ALA A 180 14.18 -3.33 -8.07
N SER A 181 13.28 -2.76 -8.88
CA SER A 181 12.67 -3.45 -10.02
C SER A 181 13.74 -3.91 -11.01
N VAL A 182 13.54 -5.09 -11.62
CA VAL A 182 14.40 -5.55 -12.71
C VAL A 182 14.22 -4.62 -13.92
N PRO A 183 15.30 -4.04 -14.48
CA PRO A 183 15.20 -3.11 -15.60
C PRO A 183 14.40 -3.68 -16.77
N GLY A 184 13.44 -2.90 -17.25
CA GLY A 184 12.60 -3.28 -18.39
C GLY A 184 11.50 -4.29 -18.04
N ILE A 185 11.26 -4.60 -16.77
CA ILE A 185 10.17 -5.47 -16.31
C ILE A 185 9.16 -4.66 -15.53
N GLY A 186 7.98 -4.48 -16.12
CA GLY A 186 6.79 -4.00 -15.42
C GLY A 186 5.75 -5.10 -15.29
N ILE A 187 4.58 -4.75 -14.76
CA ILE A 187 3.51 -5.70 -14.40
C ILE A 187 3.11 -6.65 -15.53
N ALA A 188 3.01 -6.18 -16.78
CA ALA A 188 2.62 -7.03 -17.91
C ALA A 188 3.66 -8.11 -18.24
N LYS A 189 4.95 -7.76 -18.17
CA LYS A 189 6.05 -8.72 -18.41
C LYS A 189 6.20 -9.68 -17.23
N ALA A 190 6.07 -9.17 -15.99
CA ALA A 190 6.06 -10.00 -14.80
C ALA A 190 4.95 -11.05 -14.87
N TYR A 191 3.72 -10.64 -15.21
CA TYR A 191 2.60 -11.56 -15.45
C TYR A 191 2.92 -12.61 -16.50
N ASN A 192 3.42 -12.21 -17.68
CA ASN A 192 3.74 -13.15 -18.76
C ASN A 192 4.80 -14.17 -18.35
N LEU A 193 5.83 -13.76 -17.60
CA LEU A 193 6.87 -14.68 -17.11
C LEU A 193 6.30 -15.66 -16.08
N VAL A 194 5.61 -15.17 -15.05
CA VAL A 194 5.04 -16.02 -14.00
C VAL A 194 3.98 -16.96 -14.58
N SER A 195 3.12 -16.47 -15.48
CA SER A 195 2.12 -17.29 -16.16
C SER A 195 2.72 -18.36 -17.07
N LYS A 196 3.89 -18.09 -17.68
CA LYS A 196 4.59 -19.05 -18.56
C LYS A 196 5.29 -20.15 -17.76
N TYR A 197 6.02 -19.78 -16.73
CA TYR A 197 6.88 -20.71 -15.99
C TYR A 197 6.18 -21.37 -14.81
N GLN A 198 5.15 -20.73 -14.24
CA GLN A 198 4.37 -21.18 -13.08
C GLN A 198 5.22 -21.61 -11.88
N ASN A 199 6.45 -21.12 -11.79
CA ASN A 199 7.42 -21.46 -10.77
C ASN A 199 8.47 -20.35 -10.70
N LEU A 200 8.64 -19.74 -9.52
CA LEU A 200 9.52 -18.58 -9.34
C LEU A 200 11.01 -18.94 -9.52
N ASP A 201 11.43 -20.16 -9.18
CA ASP A 201 12.82 -20.61 -9.40
C ASP A 201 13.14 -20.68 -10.89
N ARG A 202 12.22 -21.17 -11.72
CA ARG A 202 12.38 -21.17 -13.18
C ARG A 202 12.43 -19.76 -13.76
N VAL A 203 11.64 -18.84 -13.21
CA VAL A 203 11.70 -17.41 -13.59
C VAL A 203 13.07 -16.82 -13.23
N ARG A 204 13.61 -17.18 -12.06
CA ARG A 204 14.96 -16.77 -11.66
C ARG A 204 16.03 -17.31 -12.61
N THR A 205 16.00 -18.61 -12.95
CA THR A 205 16.96 -19.21 -13.89
C THR A 205 16.95 -18.49 -15.24
N PHE A 206 15.77 -18.10 -15.75
CA PHE A 206 15.67 -17.30 -16.97
C PHE A 206 16.44 -15.97 -16.87
N PHE A 207 16.40 -15.28 -15.73
CA PHE A 207 17.18 -14.04 -15.55
C PHE A 207 18.68 -14.29 -15.45
N ASP A 208 19.08 -15.40 -14.83
CA ASP A 208 20.49 -15.76 -14.73
C ASP A 208 21.08 -16.05 -16.12
N GLU A 209 20.33 -16.73 -17.00
CA GLU A 209 20.71 -16.99 -18.39
C GLU A 209 20.80 -15.71 -19.24
N VAL A 210 19.82 -14.80 -19.10
CA VAL A 210 19.80 -13.53 -19.86
C VAL A 210 20.92 -12.58 -19.43
N LYS A 211 21.38 -12.63 -18.16
CA LYS A 211 22.51 -11.81 -17.70
C LYS A 211 23.88 -12.39 -18.08
N ALA A 212 23.95 -13.69 -18.38
CA ALA A 212 25.19 -14.38 -18.73
C ALA A 212 25.57 -14.24 -20.21
N GLY A 213 24.64 -13.81 -21.08
CA GLY A 213 24.86 -13.53 -22.50
C GLY A 213 24.91 -12.05 -22.81
#